data_AF-A0A926PYY8-F1
#
_entry.id   AF-A0A926PYY8-F1
#
_cell.length_a   1.000
_cell.length_b   1.000
_cell.length_c   1.000
_cell.angle_alpha   90.00
_cell.angle_beta   90.00
_cell.angle_gamma   90.00
#
_symmetry.space_group_name_H-M   'P 1'
#
loop_
_entity.id
_entity.type
_entity.pdbx_description
1 polymer ?
#
loop_
_entity_poly.entity_id
_entity_poly.type
_entity_poly.pdbx_seq_one_letter_code
_entity_poly.pdbx_strand_id
1 'polypeptide(L)'
;MNRSDGTGTGAKKDGGLRTLRPAILLGKVVAWVACLLMTVLLGCWLFMVKSTLRDALVLGCAVVLAVLALSAWALRRSSGNPDPALVYRALADHASATGESGPRALPVRLRGASALVNGPALSLYGGVMAVILPLALGVGAPTPTGKAAEIASSGAVVRALPVESVRDVVEDRHKNGSTYYCTVTVRLPPADGAGSGKRVDFRSEWPKPAVVAGNVYVAYAPDRPELGAVGDNDRADVDRQLSGRAMNNWWTWILASAWMFLAAAFCYGHLTTRRDQRFPRQLRGDEHVLRASISGYDGHGADKQRICLDTSMGPVQLHVHANNARYVDTAGGAEGHLVWVPDRNRHGGRKGPHRTGAVFISDAGWFIPGGLAPEYEESARARADHQAPVGSTGESRLLDLNGGWILSIPNRLMNVLLLWTLCVVALALPVPSAAWRLAVGIAGTVSLLVYGLYVAVSQDTAAQRQSGSSQGAIGSAP
;
A
#
# COMPACT_ATOMS: atom_id res chain seq x y z
N MET A 1 -53.46 -10.42 -42.59
CA MET A 1 -53.24 -9.16 -41.86
C MET A 1 -52.27 -9.51 -40.74
N ASN A 2 -51.00 -9.11 -40.93
CA ASN A 2 -49.83 -9.54 -40.16
C ASN A 2 -49.55 -8.59 -38.99
N ARG A 3 -48.74 -9.11 -38.04
CA ARG A 3 -47.96 -8.46 -36.97
C ARG A 3 -48.72 -8.15 -35.68
N SER A 4 -48.15 -8.37 -34.50
CA SER A 4 -46.91 -9.06 -34.10
C SER A 4 -46.90 -9.11 -32.57
N ASP A 5 -46.55 -10.27 -32.04
CA ASP A 5 -46.34 -10.54 -30.62
C ASP A 5 -45.33 -9.56 -30.00
N GLY A 6 -45.81 -8.79 -29.03
CA GLY A 6 -44.99 -8.05 -28.08
C GLY A 6 -44.64 -8.92 -26.88
N THR A 7 -43.87 -9.99 -27.08
CA THR A 7 -43.20 -10.69 -25.98
C THR A 7 -41.99 -9.87 -25.53
N GLY A 8 -42.27 -8.88 -24.69
CA GLY A 8 -41.27 -8.11 -23.97
C GLY A 8 -40.36 -9.03 -23.16
N THR A 9 -39.09 -9.01 -23.52
CA THR A 9 -37.98 -9.76 -22.94
C THR A 9 -37.73 -9.37 -21.48
N GLY A 10 -38.54 -9.91 -20.57
CA GLY A 10 -38.36 -9.85 -19.12
C GLY A 10 -37.30 -10.85 -18.60
N ALA A 11 -36.11 -10.89 -19.21
CA ALA A 11 -35.06 -11.83 -18.82
C ALA A 11 -33.66 -11.21 -19.01
N LYS A 12 -33.38 -10.09 -18.33
CA LYS A 12 -32.00 -9.57 -18.28
C LYS A 12 -31.75 -8.65 -17.07
N LYS A 13 -32.01 -9.12 -15.84
CA LYS A 13 -31.57 -8.38 -14.65
C LYS A 13 -31.01 -9.20 -13.48
N ASP A 14 -30.96 -10.53 -13.60
CA ASP A 14 -30.31 -11.39 -12.58
C ASP A 14 -28.98 -11.96 -13.08
N GLY A 15 -28.24 -11.16 -13.85
CA GLY A 15 -26.82 -11.35 -14.10
C GLY A 15 -26.01 -10.93 -12.88
N GLY A 16 -26.38 -11.41 -11.68
CA GLY A 16 -25.62 -11.18 -10.45
C GLY A 16 -24.16 -11.47 -10.75
N LEU A 17 -23.28 -10.48 -10.50
CA LEU A 17 -21.90 -10.45 -10.98
C LEU A 17 -21.24 -11.83 -10.87
N ARG A 18 -21.27 -12.61 -11.96
CA ARG A 18 -20.66 -13.96 -11.98
C ARG A 18 -19.17 -13.90 -11.69
N THR A 19 -18.57 -12.71 -11.88
CA THR A 19 -17.18 -12.39 -11.62
C THR A 19 -16.89 -11.94 -10.18
N LEU A 20 -17.88 -11.80 -9.29
CA LEU A 20 -17.67 -11.26 -7.93
C LEU A 20 -16.74 -12.13 -7.08
N ARG A 21 -16.99 -13.44 -6.99
CA ARG A 21 -16.13 -14.37 -6.22
C ARG A 21 -14.69 -14.41 -6.76
N PRO A 22 -14.47 -14.59 -8.09
CA PRO A 22 -13.14 -14.46 -8.68
C PRO A 22 -12.48 -13.12 -8.37
N ALA A 23 -13.22 -12.00 -8.39
CA ALA A 23 -12.68 -10.68 -8.11
C ALA A 23 -12.25 -10.50 -6.65
N ILE A 24 -13.00 -11.06 -5.69
CA ILE A 24 -12.61 -11.02 -4.28
C ILE A 24 -11.33 -11.83 -4.06
N LEU A 25 -11.25 -13.03 -4.64
CA LEU A 25 -10.06 -13.89 -4.52
C LEU A 25 -8.84 -13.24 -5.18
N LEU A 26 -8.98 -12.77 -6.43
CA LEU A 26 -7.91 -12.09 -7.15
C LEU A 26 -7.49 -10.81 -6.41
N GLY A 27 -8.44 -10.03 -5.90
CA GLY A 27 -8.16 -8.82 -5.12
C GLY A 27 -7.31 -9.08 -3.88
N LYS A 28 -7.60 -10.17 -3.16
CA LYS A 28 -6.79 -10.58 -2.00
C LYS A 28 -5.40 -11.04 -2.41
N VAL A 29 -5.31 -11.89 -3.44
CA VAL A 29 -4.02 -12.39 -3.95
C VAL A 29 -3.16 -11.24 -4.45
N VAL A 30 -3.70 -10.37 -5.32
CA VAL A 30 -2.99 -9.21 -5.86
C VAL A 30 -2.48 -8.31 -4.75
N ALA A 31 -3.31 -7.99 -3.76
CA ALA A 31 -2.90 -7.08 -2.69
C ALA A 31 -1.72 -7.67 -1.88
N TRP A 32 -1.82 -8.92 -1.44
CA TRP A 32 -0.75 -9.58 -0.66
C TRP A 32 0.52 -9.82 -1.46
N VAL A 33 0.38 -10.44 -2.63
CA VAL A 33 1.52 -10.80 -3.48
C VAL A 33 2.21 -9.54 -3.99
N ALA A 34 1.48 -8.49 -4.36
CA ALA A 34 2.11 -7.24 -4.79
C ALA A 34 2.94 -6.59 -3.66
N CYS A 35 2.43 -6.56 -2.42
CA CYS A 35 3.20 -6.04 -1.29
C CYS A 35 4.48 -6.84 -1.04
N LEU A 36 4.39 -8.17 -1.12
CA LEU A 36 5.55 -9.05 -0.98
C LEU A 36 6.56 -8.83 -2.10
N LEU A 37 6.11 -8.80 -3.36
CA LEU A 37 6.98 -8.58 -4.53
C LEU A 37 7.65 -7.21 -4.50
N MET A 38 6.92 -6.14 -4.14
CA MET A 38 7.52 -4.81 -3.99
C MET A 38 8.60 -4.80 -2.90
N THR A 39 8.40 -5.55 -1.82
CA THR A 39 9.37 -5.67 -0.71
C THR A 39 10.61 -6.42 -1.14
N VAL A 40 10.46 -7.56 -1.82
CA VAL A 40 11.57 -8.33 -2.37
C VAL A 40 12.33 -7.50 -3.40
N LEU A 41 11.62 -6.84 -4.31
CA LEU A 41 12.21 -5.99 -5.35
C LEU A 41 13.03 -4.85 -4.71
N LEU A 42 12.47 -4.13 -3.73
CA LEU A 42 13.17 -3.08 -3.01
C LEU A 42 14.40 -3.61 -2.27
N GLY A 43 14.25 -4.72 -1.53
CA GLY A 43 15.33 -5.33 -0.77
C GLY A 43 16.48 -5.81 -1.66
N CYS A 44 16.17 -6.51 -2.75
CA CYS A 44 17.15 -6.93 -3.75
C CYS A 44 17.85 -5.73 -4.37
N TRP A 45 17.11 -4.66 -4.66
CA TRP A 45 17.69 -3.45 -5.25
C TRP A 45 18.64 -2.70 -4.32
N LEU A 46 18.27 -2.57 -3.04
CA LEU A 46 19.05 -1.83 -2.05
C LEU A 46 20.28 -2.60 -1.56
N PHE A 47 20.16 -3.91 -1.35
CA PHE A 47 21.16 -4.67 -0.59
C PHE A 47 21.95 -5.68 -1.42
N MET A 48 21.44 -6.15 -2.57
CA MET A 48 22.18 -7.13 -3.36
C MET A 48 23.23 -6.48 -4.26
N VAL A 49 24.41 -7.11 -4.27
CA VAL A 49 25.49 -6.88 -5.22
C VAL A 49 25.02 -7.33 -6.62
N LYS A 50 25.59 -6.74 -7.69
CA LYS A 50 25.28 -7.20 -9.05
C LYS A 50 25.58 -8.70 -9.16
N SER A 51 24.57 -9.45 -9.56
CA SER A 51 24.62 -10.90 -9.77
C SER A 51 23.48 -11.31 -10.69
N THR A 52 23.63 -12.43 -11.37
CA THR A 52 22.55 -13.03 -12.18
C THR A 52 21.30 -13.27 -11.35
N LEU A 53 21.46 -13.62 -10.07
CA LEU A 53 20.37 -13.80 -9.11
C LEU A 53 19.62 -12.48 -8.83
N ARG A 54 20.35 -11.37 -8.57
CA ARG A 54 19.72 -10.06 -8.36
C ARG A 54 18.89 -9.65 -9.57
N ASP A 55 19.48 -9.75 -10.77
CA ASP A 55 18.81 -9.32 -12.00
C ASP A 55 17.56 -10.18 -12.29
N ALA A 56 17.66 -11.50 -12.09
CA ALA A 56 16.54 -12.42 -12.23
C ALA A 56 15.43 -12.14 -11.20
N LEU A 57 15.77 -11.86 -9.94
CA LEU A 57 14.79 -11.54 -8.90
C LEU A 57 14.11 -10.19 -9.14
N VAL A 58 14.87 -9.15 -9.48
CA VAL A 58 14.33 -7.80 -9.73
C VAL A 58 13.41 -7.83 -10.95
N LEU A 59 13.86 -8.40 -12.07
CA LEU A 59 13.06 -8.50 -13.29
C LEU A 59 11.86 -9.45 -13.10
N GLY A 60 12.08 -10.61 -12.48
CA GLY A 60 11.02 -11.57 -12.19
C GLY A 60 9.92 -10.96 -11.32
N CYS A 61 10.28 -10.27 -10.24
CA CYS A 61 9.30 -9.58 -9.39
C CYS A 61 8.55 -8.49 -10.16
N ALA A 62 9.25 -7.69 -10.98
CA ALA A 62 8.63 -6.65 -11.79
C ALA A 62 7.64 -7.22 -12.83
N VAL A 63 7.99 -8.31 -13.50
CA VAL A 63 7.13 -8.99 -14.48
C VAL A 63 5.90 -9.58 -13.79
N VAL A 64 6.06 -10.26 -12.65
CA VAL A 64 4.92 -10.82 -11.91
C VAL A 64 4.00 -9.69 -11.41
N LEU A 65 4.55 -8.56 -10.95
CA LEU A 65 3.76 -7.37 -10.60
C LEU A 65 2.95 -6.86 -11.79
N ALA A 66 3.54 -6.77 -12.98
CA ALA A 66 2.84 -6.35 -14.19
C ALA A 66 1.74 -7.36 -14.60
N VAL A 67 2.00 -8.66 -14.49
CA VAL A 67 0.98 -9.70 -14.75
C VAL A 67 -0.19 -9.59 -13.77
N LEU A 68 0.07 -9.34 -12.49
CA LEU A 68 -0.98 -9.12 -11.49
C LEU A 68 -1.82 -7.87 -11.79
N ALA A 69 -1.17 -6.76 -12.16
CA ALA A 69 -1.85 -5.52 -12.55
C ALA A 69 -2.67 -5.69 -13.83
N LEU A 70 -2.12 -6.35 -14.85
CA LEU A 70 -2.83 -6.70 -16.09
C LEU A 70 -4.02 -7.61 -15.81
N SER A 71 -3.87 -8.59 -14.93
CA SER A 71 -4.95 -9.51 -14.55
C SER A 71 -6.09 -8.77 -13.85
N ALA A 72 -5.77 -7.88 -12.90
CA ALA A 72 -6.76 -7.04 -12.21
C ALA A 72 -7.46 -6.08 -13.20
N TRP A 73 -6.69 -5.48 -14.11
CA TRP A 73 -7.22 -4.60 -15.15
C TRP A 73 -8.14 -5.35 -16.13
N ALA A 74 -7.73 -6.54 -16.60
CA ALA A 74 -8.49 -7.36 -17.52
C ALA A 74 -9.79 -7.87 -16.88
N LEU A 75 -9.73 -8.33 -15.62
CA LEU A 75 -10.91 -8.76 -14.88
C LEU A 75 -11.92 -7.61 -14.73
N ARG A 76 -11.43 -6.43 -14.39
CA ARG A 76 -12.27 -5.23 -14.28
C ARG A 76 -12.92 -4.87 -15.61
N ARG A 77 -12.14 -4.86 -16.70
CA ARG A 77 -12.64 -4.52 -18.04
C ARG A 77 -13.65 -5.54 -18.56
N SER A 78 -13.40 -6.83 -18.34
CA SER A 78 -14.33 -7.92 -18.70
C SER A 78 -15.63 -7.89 -17.88
N SER A 79 -15.61 -7.31 -16.67
CA SER A 79 -16.80 -7.13 -15.84
C SER A 79 -17.66 -5.92 -16.25
N GLY A 80 -17.31 -5.22 -17.34
CA GLY A 80 -18.11 -4.11 -17.88
C GLY A 80 -18.00 -2.81 -17.08
N ASN A 81 -16.99 -2.65 -16.23
CA ASN A 81 -16.81 -1.51 -15.33
C ASN A 81 -18.08 -1.21 -14.51
N PRO A 82 -18.49 -2.14 -13.63
CA PRO A 82 -19.71 -2.00 -12.86
C PRO A 82 -19.66 -0.74 -11.99
N ASP A 83 -20.82 -0.11 -11.81
CA ASP A 83 -20.98 0.97 -10.83
C ASP A 83 -20.62 0.45 -9.43
N PRO A 84 -19.74 1.13 -8.66
CA PRO A 84 -19.38 0.73 -7.31
C PRO A 84 -20.59 0.41 -6.41
N ALA A 85 -21.71 1.15 -6.55
CA ALA A 85 -22.92 0.89 -5.77
C ALA A 85 -23.49 -0.52 -6.03
N LEU A 86 -23.48 -0.98 -7.29
CA LEU A 86 -23.90 -2.34 -7.65
C LEU A 86 -22.94 -3.40 -7.09
N VAL A 87 -21.64 -3.11 -7.08
CA VAL A 87 -20.64 -4.01 -6.49
C VAL A 87 -20.86 -4.16 -4.98
N TYR A 88 -21.12 -3.06 -4.26
CA TYR A 88 -21.36 -3.10 -2.83
C TYR A 88 -22.65 -3.85 -2.49
N ARG A 89 -23.73 -3.64 -3.24
CA ARG A 89 -24.96 -4.42 -3.10
C ARG A 89 -24.71 -5.91 -3.34
N ALA A 90 -24.02 -6.26 -4.42
CA ALA A 90 -23.69 -7.66 -4.70
C ALA A 90 -22.79 -8.30 -3.61
N LEU A 91 -21.92 -7.52 -2.96
CA LEU A 91 -21.14 -7.98 -1.80
C LEU A 91 -22.02 -8.20 -0.58
N ALA A 92 -22.99 -7.32 -0.32
CA ALA A 92 -23.97 -7.50 0.74
C ALA A 92 -24.82 -8.74 0.48
N ASP A 93 -25.38 -8.90 -0.72
CA ASP A 93 -26.14 -10.10 -1.12
C ASP A 93 -25.31 -11.39 -0.96
N HIS A 94 -24.03 -11.33 -1.30
CA HIS A 94 -23.12 -12.46 -1.12
C HIS A 94 -22.84 -12.78 0.37
N ALA A 95 -22.82 -11.77 1.22
CA ALA A 95 -22.68 -11.92 2.67
C ALA A 95 -23.98 -12.43 3.32
N SER A 96 -25.14 -12.08 2.76
CA SER A 96 -26.49 -12.45 3.23
C SER A 96 -26.89 -13.92 3.03
N ALA A 97 -26.00 -14.79 2.57
CA ALA A 97 -26.35 -16.17 2.19
C ALA A 97 -26.68 -17.08 3.40
N THR A 98 -27.99 -17.19 3.68
CA THR A 98 -28.77 -18.24 4.37
C THR A 98 -28.09 -18.93 5.56
N GLY A 99 -28.04 -18.23 6.70
CA GLY A 99 -28.08 -18.91 7.99
C GLY A 99 -29.54 -19.27 8.31
N GLU A 100 -29.84 -20.53 8.62
CA GLU A 100 -31.16 -21.04 9.03
C GLU A 100 -31.67 -20.44 10.37
N SER A 101 -30.99 -19.44 10.90
CA SER A 101 -31.33 -18.82 12.17
C SER A 101 -32.52 -17.90 11.94
N GLY A 102 -33.67 -18.22 12.53
CA GLY A 102 -34.83 -17.35 12.51
C GLY A 102 -34.48 -15.94 13.03
N PRO A 103 -35.30 -14.92 12.70
CA PRO A 103 -34.99 -13.49 12.88
C PRO A 103 -34.70 -13.00 14.31
N ARG A 104 -34.61 -13.89 15.30
CA ARG A 104 -34.36 -13.59 16.72
C ARG A 104 -33.21 -14.37 17.36
N ALA A 105 -32.56 -15.30 16.64
CA ALA A 105 -31.45 -16.07 17.20
C ALA A 105 -30.10 -15.51 16.73
N LEU A 106 -29.18 -15.28 17.66
CA LEU A 106 -27.83 -14.82 17.34
C LEU A 106 -26.97 -15.96 16.78
N PRO A 107 -26.07 -15.69 15.82
CA PRO A 107 -25.16 -16.69 15.27
C PRO A 107 -24.10 -17.09 16.31
N VAL A 108 -23.72 -18.37 16.37
CA VAL A 108 -22.61 -18.83 17.23
C VAL A 108 -21.28 -18.24 16.78
N ARG A 109 -21.07 -18.13 15.47
CA ARG A 109 -19.75 -17.80 14.88
C ARG A 109 -19.81 -16.59 13.97
N LEU A 110 -18.82 -15.71 14.13
CA LEU A 110 -18.56 -14.56 13.29
C LEU A 110 -17.39 -14.85 12.35
N ARG A 111 -17.69 -15.24 11.11
CA ARG A 111 -16.70 -15.65 10.12
C ARG A 111 -16.12 -14.44 9.37
N GLY A 112 -14.79 -14.40 9.25
CA GLY A 112 -14.09 -13.36 8.50
C GLY A 112 -13.59 -12.17 9.33
N ALA A 113 -13.82 -12.16 10.65
CA ALA A 113 -13.32 -11.12 11.55
C ALA A 113 -11.79 -10.91 11.48
N SER A 114 -11.01 -11.94 11.10
CA SER A 114 -9.55 -11.82 10.89
C SER A 114 -9.15 -11.09 9.61
N ALA A 115 -10.03 -10.99 8.61
CA ALA A 115 -9.71 -10.39 7.31
C ALA A 115 -9.61 -8.85 7.40
N LEU A 116 -10.37 -8.22 8.30
CA LEU A 116 -10.29 -6.77 8.59
C LEU A 116 -8.92 -6.32 9.12
N VAL A 117 -8.20 -7.25 9.74
CA VAL A 117 -6.95 -6.95 10.41
C VAL A 117 -5.86 -6.55 9.40
N ASN A 118 -5.99 -6.97 8.14
CA ASN A 118 -4.90 -6.79 7.17
C ASN A 118 -5.19 -5.71 6.11
N GLY A 119 -6.46 -5.45 5.74
CA GLY A 119 -6.79 -4.58 4.59
C GLY A 119 -6.22 -3.15 4.64
N PRO A 120 -6.59 -2.31 5.63
CA PRO A 120 -6.12 -0.92 5.71
C PRO A 120 -4.60 -0.82 5.91
N ALA A 121 -4.03 -1.77 6.66
CA ALA A 121 -2.60 -1.87 6.89
C ALA A 121 -1.89 -2.09 5.56
N LEU A 122 -2.32 -3.10 4.82
CA LEU A 122 -1.71 -3.52 3.58
C LEU A 122 -1.87 -2.45 2.49
N SER A 123 -2.98 -1.71 2.50
CA SER A 123 -3.18 -0.52 1.65
C SER A 123 -2.17 0.58 1.97
N LEU A 124 -1.96 0.92 3.26
CA LEU A 124 -0.99 1.92 3.68
C LEU A 124 0.44 1.50 3.30
N TYR A 125 0.82 0.27 3.62
CA TYR A 125 2.14 -0.27 3.27
C TYR A 125 2.35 -0.29 1.76
N GLY A 126 1.37 -0.78 1.00
CA GLY A 126 1.41 -0.81 -0.47
C GLY A 126 1.52 0.60 -1.07
N GLY A 127 0.78 1.57 -0.54
CA GLY A 127 0.85 2.97 -0.98
C GLY A 127 2.22 3.60 -0.74
N VAL A 128 2.82 3.34 0.43
CA VAL A 128 4.19 3.78 0.74
C VAL A 128 5.21 3.13 -0.19
N MET A 129 5.12 1.81 -0.38
CA MET A 129 6.01 1.09 -1.29
C MET A 129 5.87 1.59 -2.73
N ALA A 130 4.66 1.96 -3.14
CA ALA A 130 4.41 2.51 -4.47
C ALA A 130 5.10 3.87 -4.71
N VAL A 131 5.46 4.60 -3.64
CA VAL A 131 6.23 5.85 -3.69
C VAL A 131 7.74 5.57 -3.63
N ILE A 132 8.18 4.75 -2.67
CA ILE A 132 9.62 4.51 -2.43
C ILE A 132 10.27 3.72 -3.57
N LEU A 133 9.57 2.70 -4.08
CA LEU A 133 10.11 1.77 -5.07
C LEU A 133 10.55 2.44 -6.39
N PRO A 134 9.70 3.21 -7.09
CA PRO A 134 10.11 3.87 -8.34
C PRO A 134 11.23 4.90 -8.12
N LEU A 135 11.28 5.56 -6.97
CA LEU A 135 12.39 6.46 -6.62
C LEU A 135 13.70 5.69 -6.43
N ALA A 136 13.66 4.56 -5.69
CA ALA A 136 14.83 3.70 -5.49
C ALA A 136 15.38 3.19 -6.83
N LEU A 137 14.49 2.69 -7.70
CA LEU A 137 14.86 2.18 -9.02
C LEU A 137 15.34 3.28 -9.97
N GLY A 138 14.77 4.49 -9.84
CA GLY A 138 15.11 5.66 -10.65
C GLY A 138 16.48 6.24 -10.30
N VAL A 139 16.81 6.30 -9.01
CA VAL A 139 18.12 6.78 -8.51
C VAL A 139 19.21 5.74 -8.74
N GLY A 140 18.90 4.44 -8.65
CA GLY A 140 19.88 3.38 -8.79
C GLY A 140 20.27 3.07 -10.24
N ALA A 141 21.55 2.72 -10.45
CA ALA A 141 22.05 2.17 -11.70
C ALA A 141 22.01 0.62 -11.67
N PRO A 142 21.33 -0.05 -12.63
CA PRO A 142 21.16 -1.51 -12.61
C PRO A 142 22.49 -2.24 -12.87
N THR A 143 23.42 -1.60 -13.56
CA THR A 143 24.70 -2.16 -13.95
C THR A 143 25.83 -1.20 -13.58
N PRO A 144 27.00 -1.69 -13.11
CA PRO A 144 28.24 -0.95 -13.24
C PRO A 144 28.42 -0.74 -14.74
N THR A 145 28.25 0.49 -15.19
CA THR A 145 28.38 0.84 -16.60
C THR A 145 29.83 1.22 -16.88
N GLY A 146 30.35 0.75 -18.02
CA GLY A 146 31.65 1.15 -18.55
C GLY A 146 32.84 0.62 -17.73
N LYS A 147 33.81 1.50 -17.52
CA LYS A 147 35.17 1.23 -17.05
C LYS A 147 35.26 0.40 -15.75
N ALA A 148 34.36 0.64 -14.79
CA ALA A 148 34.36 -0.06 -13.50
C ALA A 148 34.08 -1.56 -13.64
N ALA A 149 33.18 -1.95 -14.55
CA ALA A 149 32.85 -3.36 -14.77
C ALA A 149 34.00 -4.12 -15.46
N GLU A 150 34.66 -3.47 -16.42
CA GLU A 150 35.81 -4.04 -17.14
C GLU A 150 37.02 -4.20 -16.22
N ILE A 151 37.26 -3.22 -15.34
CA ILE A 151 38.29 -3.29 -14.30
C ILE A 151 37.98 -4.42 -13.32
N ALA A 152 36.73 -4.54 -12.84
CA ALA A 152 36.30 -5.61 -11.94
C ALA A 152 36.50 -7.01 -12.56
N SER A 153 36.11 -7.22 -13.82
CA SER A 153 36.30 -8.51 -14.51
C SER A 153 37.76 -8.86 -14.79
N SER A 154 38.66 -7.88 -14.75
CA SER A 154 40.09 -8.05 -15.06
C SER A 154 40.96 -8.14 -13.79
N GLY A 155 40.38 -8.51 -12.64
CA GLY A 155 41.12 -8.68 -11.39
C GLY A 155 41.43 -7.35 -10.69
N ALA A 156 40.42 -6.50 -10.53
CA ALA A 156 40.58 -5.19 -9.89
C ALA A 156 41.32 -5.24 -8.55
N VAL A 157 42.28 -4.33 -8.38
CA VAL A 157 42.95 -4.06 -7.11
C VAL A 157 42.64 -2.64 -6.68
N VAL A 158 42.25 -2.48 -5.42
CA VAL A 158 41.99 -1.17 -4.79
C VAL A 158 43.18 -0.76 -3.95
N ARG A 159 43.78 0.40 -4.25
CA ARG A 159 44.90 0.98 -3.49
C ARG A 159 44.69 2.46 -3.24
N ALA A 160 45.22 2.94 -2.11
CA ALA A 160 45.39 4.38 -1.89
C ALA A 160 46.61 4.85 -2.69
N LEU A 161 46.41 5.81 -3.59
CA LEU A 161 47.46 6.42 -4.41
C LEU A 161 47.48 7.94 -4.18
N PRO A 162 48.65 8.58 -4.25
CA PRO A 162 48.75 10.03 -4.16
C PRO A 162 48.21 10.69 -5.43
N VAL A 163 47.45 11.77 -5.25
CA VAL A 163 46.96 12.62 -6.35
C VAL A 163 48.12 13.39 -6.96
N GLU A 164 48.38 13.21 -8.24
CA GLU A 164 49.42 13.97 -8.97
C GLU A 164 48.90 15.32 -9.47
N SER A 165 47.64 15.38 -9.93
CA SER A 165 47.03 16.61 -10.42
C SER A 165 45.51 16.61 -10.27
N VAL A 166 44.93 17.80 -10.09
CA VAL A 166 43.48 18.01 -10.01
C VAL A 166 43.10 19.05 -11.05
N ARG A 167 42.10 18.76 -11.89
CA ARG A 167 41.62 19.63 -12.96
C ARG A 167 40.09 19.65 -12.98
N ASP A 168 39.52 20.57 -13.76
CA ASP A 168 38.08 20.69 -14.01
C ASP A 168 37.23 20.72 -12.73
N VAL A 169 37.69 21.46 -11.72
CA VAL A 169 36.99 21.56 -10.43
C VAL A 169 35.73 22.39 -10.61
N VAL A 170 34.58 21.75 -10.47
CA VAL A 170 33.26 22.39 -10.46
C VAL A 170 32.70 22.27 -9.05
N GLU A 171 32.46 23.42 -8.42
CA GLU A 171 31.75 23.50 -7.14
C GLU A 171 30.24 23.54 -7.38
N ASP A 172 29.52 22.57 -6.82
CA ASP A 172 28.07 22.54 -6.76
C ASP A 172 27.60 22.95 -5.35
N ARG A 173 27.17 24.21 -5.22
CA ARG A 173 26.74 24.79 -3.94
C ARG A 173 25.29 24.47 -3.65
N HIS A 174 25.04 23.99 -2.44
CA HIS A 174 23.72 23.66 -1.95
C HIS A 174 23.54 24.14 -0.51
N LYS A 175 22.29 24.23 -0.05
CA LYS A 175 21.95 24.90 1.22
C LYS A 175 22.64 24.29 2.45
N ASN A 176 23.07 23.03 2.35
CA ASN A 176 23.66 22.26 3.44
C ASN A 176 25.16 21.93 3.23
N GLY A 177 25.82 22.50 2.20
CA GLY A 177 27.22 22.22 1.90
C GLY A 177 27.62 22.52 0.46
N SER A 178 28.84 22.14 0.10
CA SER A 178 29.35 22.18 -1.28
C SER A 178 29.87 20.80 -1.68
N THR A 179 29.59 20.41 -2.91
CA THR A 179 30.10 19.17 -3.52
C THR A 179 31.02 19.58 -4.66
N TYR A 180 32.20 18.98 -4.71
CA TYR A 180 33.20 19.30 -5.73
C TYR A 180 33.32 18.13 -6.71
N TYR A 181 33.04 18.40 -7.97
CA TYR A 181 33.32 17.47 -9.07
C TYR A 181 34.67 17.84 -9.65
N CYS A 182 35.61 16.90 -9.71
CA CYS A 182 36.93 17.15 -10.29
C CYS A 182 37.45 15.96 -11.07
N THR A 183 38.35 16.24 -12.02
CA THR A 183 39.16 15.25 -12.71
C THR A 183 40.47 15.08 -11.95
N VAL A 184 40.72 13.89 -11.44
CA VAL A 184 41.89 13.56 -10.63
C VAL A 184 42.84 12.70 -11.48
N THR A 185 44.11 13.12 -11.54
CA THR A 185 45.19 12.35 -12.16
C THR A 185 45.97 11.59 -11.09
N VAL A 186 46.12 10.29 -11.28
CA VAL A 186 46.96 9.42 -10.45
C VAL A 186 47.94 8.65 -11.30
N ARG A 187 49.03 8.18 -10.70
CA ARG A 187 49.97 7.26 -11.35
C ARG A 187 49.74 5.85 -10.82
N LEU A 188 49.28 4.96 -11.71
CA LEU A 188 49.11 3.55 -11.44
C LEU A 188 50.47 2.85 -11.35
N PRO A 189 50.67 1.91 -10.41
CA PRO A 189 51.88 1.09 -10.36
C PRO A 189 52.09 0.32 -11.67
N PRO A 190 53.34 0.13 -12.12
CA PRO A 190 53.64 -0.71 -13.27
C PRO A 190 53.26 -2.17 -12.97
N ALA A 191 52.77 -2.89 -13.98
CA ALA A 191 52.36 -4.30 -13.85
C ALA A 191 53.52 -5.19 -13.35
N ASP A 192 54.71 -4.97 -13.89
CA ASP A 192 55.90 -5.81 -13.62
C ASP A 192 56.77 -5.25 -12.48
N GLY A 193 56.33 -4.20 -11.78
CA GLY A 193 57.14 -3.50 -10.77
C GLY A 193 58.32 -2.69 -11.34
N ALA A 194 58.67 -2.87 -12.61
CA ALA A 194 59.73 -2.16 -13.32
C ALA A 194 59.14 -1.06 -14.23
N GLY A 195 59.61 0.18 -14.06
CA GLY A 195 59.29 1.30 -14.95
C GLY A 195 58.46 2.42 -14.32
N SER A 196 58.28 3.51 -15.08
CA SER A 196 57.44 4.65 -14.67
C SER A 196 55.97 4.28 -14.87
N GLY A 197 55.24 4.07 -13.79
CA GLY A 197 53.81 3.76 -13.80
C GLY A 197 52.95 4.66 -14.69
N LYS A 198 51.77 4.19 -15.09
CA LYS A 198 50.89 4.87 -16.05
C LYS A 198 50.05 5.94 -15.40
N ARG A 199 50.03 7.15 -15.98
CA ARG A 199 49.11 8.22 -15.55
C ARG A 199 47.70 7.96 -16.06
N VAL A 200 46.72 8.09 -15.18
CA VAL A 200 45.31 7.92 -15.51
C VAL A 200 44.49 9.01 -14.86
N ASP A 201 43.59 9.55 -15.65
CA ASP A 201 42.59 10.52 -15.21
C ASP A 201 41.25 9.83 -14.99
N PHE A 202 40.57 10.19 -13.91
CA PHE A 202 39.19 9.80 -13.65
C PHE A 202 38.44 10.95 -12.99
N ARG A 203 37.13 10.99 -13.20
CA ARG A 203 36.25 11.99 -12.58
C ARG A 203 35.68 11.43 -11.28
N SER A 204 35.68 12.25 -10.24
CA SER A 204 35.23 11.87 -8.90
C SER A 204 34.47 13.01 -8.23
N GLU A 205 33.57 12.66 -7.32
CA GLU A 205 32.81 13.57 -6.46
C GLU A 205 33.47 13.65 -5.08
N TRP A 206 33.66 14.84 -4.54
CA TRP A 206 34.33 15.04 -3.26
C TRP A 206 33.57 16.04 -2.37
N PRO A 207 33.43 15.79 -1.06
CA PRO A 207 32.82 16.72 -0.11
C PRO A 207 33.72 17.93 0.23
N LYS A 208 35.02 17.83 -0.09
CA LYS A 208 36.02 18.90 0.04
C LYS A 208 36.85 18.94 -1.24
N PRO A 209 37.44 20.09 -1.61
CA PRO A 209 38.32 20.16 -2.77
C PRO A 209 39.43 19.10 -2.68
N ALA A 210 39.66 18.36 -3.76
CA ALA A 210 40.76 17.41 -3.84
C ALA A 210 42.10 18.16 -3.74
N VAL A 211 43.05 17.59 -3.00
CA VAL A 211 44.36 18.21 -2.74
C VAL A 211 45.45 17.38 -3.42
N VAL A 212 46.36 18.05 -4.12
CA VAL A 212 47.56 17.42 -4.69
C VAL A 212 48.39 16.79 -3.57
N ALA A 213 48.95 15.60 -3.81
CA ALA A 213 49.59 14.73 -2.83
C ALA A 213 48.66 14.18 -1.73
N GLY A 214 47.37 14.51 -1.75
CA GLY A 214 46.36 13.80 -0.96
C GLY A 214 46.20 12.36 -1.43
N ASN A 215 45.76 11.48 -0.54
CA ASN A 215 45.48 10.09 -0.89
C ASN A 215 44.07 9.97 -1.48
N VAL A 216 43.95 9.23 -2.57
CA VAL A 216 42.68 8.82 -3.18
C VAL A 216 42.67 7.30 -3.33
N TYR A 217 41.53 6.66 -3.12
CA TYR A 217 41.38 5.23 -3.37
C TYR A 217 41.10 5.01 -4.85
N VAL A 218 41.83 4.10 -5.46
CA VAL A 218 41.79 3.85 -6.89
C VAL A 218 41.70 2.36 -7.15
N ALA A 219 40.67 1.96 -7.89
CA ALA A 219 40.55 0.65 -8.49
C ALA A 219 41.15 0.66 -9.89
N TYR A 220 42.03 -0.29 -10.17
CA TYR A 220 42.59 -0.54 -11.49
C TYR A 220 42.86 -2.03 -11.68
N ALA A 221 43.03 -2.48 -12.92
CA ALA A 221 43.44 -3.84 -13.25
C ALA A 221 44.97 -3.86 -13.45
N PRO A 222 45.75 -4.52 -12.58
CA PRO A 222 47.22 -4.51 -12.68
C PRO A 222 47.73 -5.07 -14.01
N ASP A 223 47.09 -6.14 -14.48
CA ASP A 223 47.47 -6.84 -15.72
C ASP A 223 46.97 -6.12 -16.98
N ARG A 224 46.11 -5.10 -16.83
CA ARG A 224 45.48 -4.34 -17.92
C ARG A 224 45.38 -2.85 -17.62
N PRO A 225 46.51 -2.12 -17.47
CA PRO A 225 46.51 -0.69 -17.17
C PRO A 225 45.89 0.18 -18.28
N GLU A 226 45.66 -0.36 -19.48
CA GLU A 226 44.89 0.22 -20.58
C GLU A 226 43.42 0.45 -20.25
N LEU A 227 42.83 -0.37 -19.36
CA LEU A 227 41.47 -0.17 -18.86
C LEU A 227 41.34 1.07 -17.99
N GLY A 228 42.47 1.67 -17.59
CA GLY A 228 42.54 2.84 -16.74
C GLY A 228 42.10 2.56 -15.32
N ALA A 229 41.39 3.51 -14.72
CA ALA A 229 41.11 3.51 -13.30
C ALA A 229 39.77 4.17 -12.99
N VAL A 230 39.21 3.77 -11.86
CA VAL A 230 38.06 4.39 -11.22
C VAL A 230 38.47 4.66 -9.78
N GLY A 231 38.22 5.86 -9.26
CA GLY A 231 38.64 6.20 -7.92
C GLY A 231 37.67 7.15 -7.23
N ASP A 232 37.81 7.19 -5.91
CA ASP A 232 37.01 8.00 -5.01
C ASP A 232 37.80 8.33 -3.74
N ASN A 233 37.38 9.34 -2.99
CA ASN A 233 38.03 9.71 -1.74
C ASN A 233 37.74 8.71 -0.61
N ASP A 234 36.67 7.91 -0.74
CA ASP A 234 36.30 6.81 0.15
C ASP A 234 36.48 5.45 -0.55
N ARG A 235 37.22 4.55 0.10
CA ARG A 235 37.39 3.17 -0.36
C ARG A 235 36.05 2.47 -0.56
N ALA A 236 35.08 2.74 0.32
CA ALA A 236 33.76 2.12 0.27
C ALA A 236 33.03 2.44 -1.04
N ASP A 237 33.23 3.63 -1.61
CA ASP A 237 32.61 4.01 -2.89
C ASP A 237 33.30 3.38 -4.09
N VAL A 238 34.62 3.18 -4.04
CA VAL A 238 35.36 2.43 -5.05
C VAL A 238 34.95 0.95 -5.04
N ASP A 239 34.92 0.32 -3.87
CA ASP A 239 34.47 -1.07 -3.70
C ASP A 239 33.01 -1.23 -4.15
N ARG A 240 32.17 -0.22 -3.89
CA ARG A 240 30.78 -0.16 -4.35
C ARG A 240 30.69 -0.13 -5.88
N GLN A 241 31.44 0.75 -6.54
CA GLN A 241 31.45 0.87 -8.00
C GLN A 241 31.90 -0.45 -8.66
N LEU A 242 32.92 -1.11 -8.09
CA LEU A 242 33.37 -2.43 -8.53
C LEU A 242 32.33 -3.53 -8.32
N SER A 243 31.65 -3.50 -7.16
CA SER A 243 30.60 -4.47 -6.82
C SER A 243 29.31 -4.29 -7.66
N GLY A 244 29.17 -3.17 -8.38
CA GLY A 244 27.97 -2.89 -9.17
C GLY A 244 26.70 -2.72 -8.33
N ARG A 245 26.84 -2.30 -7.07
CA ARG A 245 25.70 -1.88 -6.24
C ARG A 245 24.99 -0.70 -6.90
N ALA A 246 23.66 -0.74 -6.90
CA ALA A 246 22.86 0.20 -7.65
C ALA A 246 22.94 1.64 -7.13
N MET A 247 23.07 1.81 -5.81
CA MET A 247 22.98 3.10 -5.14
C MET A 247 24.20 3.33 -4.27
N ASN A 248 24.57 4.60 -4.04
CA ASN A 248 25.60 4.95 -3.05
C ASN A 248 25.16 4.56 -1.63
N ASN A 249 26.11 4.44 -0.71
CA ASN A 249 25.82 4.01 0.67
C ASN A 249 24.85 4.99 1.36
N TRP A 250 25.02 6.28 1.14
CA TRP A 250 24.17 7.33 1.69
C TRP A 250 22.69 7.16 1.30
N TRP A 251 22.39 7.05 0.00
CA TRP A 251 21.03 6.85 -0.50
C TRP A 251 20.45 5.50 -0.08
N THR A 252 21.28 4.47 -0.03
CA THR A 252 20.86 3.14 0.49
C THR A 252 20.38 3.28 1.92
N TRP A 253 21.13 3.97 2.79
CA TRP A 253 20.74 4.21 4.17
C TRP A 253 19.51 5.12 4.31
N ILE A 254 19.39 6.18 3.50
CA ILE A 254 18.19 7.04 3.52
C ILE A 254 16.94 6.22 3.18
N LEU A 255 16.96 5.49 2.07
CA LEU A 255 15.79 4.73 1.63
C LEU A 255 15.50 3.54 2.54
N ALA A 256 16.54 2.83 3.01
CA ALA A 256 16.39 1.75 3.96
C ALA A 256 15.82 2.25 5.29
N SER A 257 16.32 3.37 5.82
CA SER A 257 15.81 3.96 7.07
C SER A 257 14.38 4.44 6.91
N ALA A 258 14.04 5.09 5.80
CA ALA A 258 12.68 5.49 5.49
C ALA A 258 11.75 4.27 5.42
N TRP A 259 12.15 3.21 4.71
CA TRP A 259 11.40 1.96 4.62
C TRP A 259 11.23 1.30 5.99
N MET A 260 12.31 1.16 6.78
CA MET A 260 12.27 0.53 8.10
C MET A 260 11.45 1.34 9.11
N PHE A 261 11.58 2.66 9.12
CA PHE A 261 10.77 3.54 9.95
C PHE A 261 9.28 3.39 9.61
N LEU A 262 8.94 3.30 8.34
CA LEU A 262 7.55 3.14 7.90
C LEU A 262 7.01 1.73 8.16
N ALA A 263 7.82 0.69 7.97
CA ALA A 263 7.47 -0.67 8.38
C ALA A 263 7.28 -0.76 9.90
N ALA A 264 8.11 -0.09 10.70
CA ALA A 264 7.97 0.00 12.14
C ALA A 264 6.72 0.80 12.54
N ALA A 265 6.45 1.94 11.90
CA ALA A 265 5.23 2.72 12.12
C ALA A 265 3.97 1.91 11.73
N PHE A 266 4.05 1.11 10.66
CA PHE A 266 3.02 0.15 10.27
C PHE A 266 2.81 -0.92 11.34
N CYS A 267 3.87 -1.58 11.80
CA CYS A 267 3.79 -2.60 12.85
C CYS A 267 3.25 -2.02 14.14
N TYR A 268 3.74 -0.84 14.53
CA TYR A 268 3.27 -0.10 15.68
C TYR A 268 1.79 0.26 15.54
N GLY A 269 1.38 0.84 14.41
CA GLY A 269 -0.02 1.16 14.13
C GLY A 269 -0.90 -0.09 14.17
N HIS A 270 -0.49 -1.17 13.53
CA HIS A 270 -1.19 -2.45 13.54
C HIS A 270 -1.34 -3.03 14.96
N LEU A 271 -0.30 -2.95 15.78
CA LEU A 271 -0.31 -3.44 17.17
C LEU A 271 -1.12 -2.53 18.12
N THR A 272 -1.17 -1.21 17.84
CA THR A 272 -1.74 -0.22 18.78
C THR A 272 -3.15 0.26 18.45
N THR A 273 -3.53 0.38 17.17
CA THR A 273 -4.85 0.90 16.75
C THR A 273 -5.98 -0.14 16.75
N ARG A 274 -5.71 -1.37 17.20
CA ARG A 274 -6.59 -2.53 16.96
C ARG A 274 -7.00 -3.33 18.19
N ARG A 275 -6.94 -2.73 19.39
CA ARG A 275 -7.52 -3.36 20.59
C ARG A 275 -9.06 -3.39 20.51
N ASP A 276 -9.65 -2.33 19.96
CA ASP A 276 -11.09 -2.11 19.92
C ASP A 276 -11.81 -3.04 18.90
N GLN A 277 -11.08 -3.60 17.92
CA GLN A 277 -11.62 -4.52 16.90
C GLN A 277 -11.62 -6.00 17.30
N ARG A 278 -11.13 -6.35 18.51
CA ARG A 278 -11.07 -7.74 18.97
C ARG A 278 -12.42 -8.16 19.57
N PHE A 279 -13.46 -8.18 18.74
CA PHE A 279 -14.68 -8.89 19.10
C PHE A 279 -14.44 -10.40 19.02
N PRO A 280 -14.94 -11.20 19.99
CA PRO A 280 -14.77 -12.64 19.95
C PRO A 280 -15.38 -13.23 18.66
N ARG A 281 -14.66 -14.18 18.05
CA ARG A 281 -15.14 -14.91 16.86
C ARG A 281 -16.33 -15.82 17.14
N GLN A 282 -16.58 -16.08 18.43
CA GLN A 282 -17.62 -16.97 18.89
C GLN A 282 -18.41 -16.27 19.99
N LEU A 283 -19.72 -16.17 19.80
CA LEU A 283 -20.63 -15.65 20.82
C LEU A 283 -20.81 -16.71 21.90
N ARG A 284 -20.85 -16.30 23.16
CA ARG A 284 -20.91 -17.18 24.33
C ARG A 284 -22.22 -17.10 25.10
N GLY A 285 -23.09 -16.15 24.76
CA GLY A 285 -24.34 -15.86 25.46
C GLY A 285 -24.16 -14.97 26.68
N ASP A 286 -22.96 -14.45 26.93
CA ASP A 286 -22.67 -13.43 27.95
C ASP A 286 -22.69 -12.00 27.37
N GLU A 287 -22.99 -11.87 26.08
CA GLU A 287 -23.07 -10.59 25.39
C GLU A 287 -24.36 -9.82 25.74
N HIS A 288 -24.26 -8.49 25.81
CA HIS A 288 -25.43 -7.62 25.78
C HIS A 288 -25.95 -7.46 24.37
N VAL A 289 -27.26 -7.45 24.23
CA VAL A 289 -27.93 -7.43 22.95
C VAL A 289 -29.00 -6.35 22.94
N LEU A 290 -29.04 -5.59 21.86
CA LEU A 290 -30.05 -4.56 21.63
C LEU A 290 -30.53 -4.62 20.19
N ARG A 291 -31.85 -4.63 19.99
CA ARG A 291 -32.44 -4.57 18.64
C ARG A 291 -32.15 -3.19 18.04
N ALA A 292 -31.64 -3.17 16.82
CA ALA A 292 -31.22 -1.95 16.15
C ALA A 292 -31.52 -2.00 14.65
N SER A 293 -31.78 -0.86 14.04
CA SER A 293 -31.83 -0.66 12.60
C SER A 293 -30.83 0.43 12.18
N ILE A 294 -30.22 0.29 11.00
CA ILE A 294 -29.29 1.29 10.49
C ILE A 294 -30.09 2.47 9.94
N SER A 295 -30.07 3.62 10.65
CA SER A 295 -30.86 4.79 10.28
C SER A 295 -30.10 5.82 9.46
N GLY A 296 -28.77 5.87 9.58
CA GLY A 296 -27.95 6.82 8.84
C GLY A 296 -26.50 6.87 9.29
N TYR A 297 -25.83 7.97 8.97
CA TYR A 297 -24.52 8.32 9.54
C TYR A 297 -24.49 9.80 9.89
N ASP A 298 -23.71 10.17 10.91
CA ASP A 298 -23.48 11.56 11.27
C ASP A 298 -22.29 12.11 10.46
N GLY A 299 -22.57 13.07 9.58
CA GLY A 299 -21.59 13.64 8.63
C GLY A 299 -20.80 14.86 9.15
N HIS A 300 -21.09 15.36 10.35
CA HIS A 300 -20.53 16.63 10.84
C HIS A 300 -19.38 16.43 11.85
N GLY A 301 -18.30 17.22 11.71
CA GLY A 301 -17.11 17.23 12.62
C GLY A 301 -15.89 16.46 12.09
N ALA A 302 -14.67 16.67 12.61
CA ALA A 302 -13.44 16.04 12.09
C ALA A 302 -13.27 14.54 12.47
N ASP A 303 -14.21 13.98 13.27
CA ASP A 303 -14.16 12.63 13.87
C ASP A 303 -15.16 11.66 13.19
N LYS A 304 -15.24 11.78 11.84
CA LYS A 304 -16.29 11.29 10.90
C LYS A 304 -16.37 9.78 10.68
N GLN A 305 -16.57 8.99 11.72
CA GLN A 305 -16.69 7.53 11.58
C GLN A 305 -17.79 6.92 12.45
N ARG A 306 -19.00 7.50 12.49
CA ARG A 306 -20.15 6.93 13.22
C ARG A 306 -21.30 6.50 12.31
N ILE A 307 -21.79 5.28 12.47
CA ILE A 307 -23.07 4.80 11.92
C ILE A 307 -24.14 5.04 12.99
N CYS A 308 -25.26 5.65 12.61
CA CYS A 308 -26.41 5.84 13.48
C CYS A 308 -27.28 4.58 13.43
N LEU A 309 -27.58 4.07 14.62
CA LEU A 309 -28.45 2.93 14.84
C LEU A 309 -29.68 3.40 15.61
N ASP A 310 -30.87 3.22 15.02
CA ASP A 310 -32.11 3.43 15.73
C ASP A 310 -32.44 2.17 16.51
N THR A 311 -32.60 2.30 17.81
CA THR A 311 -32.99 1.19 18.69
C THR A 311 -34.36 1.48 19.27
N SER A 312 -35.08 0.46 19.74
CA SER A 312 -36.33 0.62 20.49
C SER A 312 -36.20 1.52 21.73
N MET A 313 -34.95 1.76 22.11
CA MET A 313 -34.50 2.42 23.32
C MET A 313 -33.82 3.76 23.02
N GLY A 314 -33.85 4.26 21.78
CA GLY A 314 -33.25 5.53 21.35
C GLY A 314 -32.04 5.36 20.43
N PRO A 315 -31.51 6.45 19.86
CA PRO A 315 -30.41 6.39 18.90
C PRO A 315 -29.09 6.03 19.58
N VAL A 316 -28.31 5.15 18.94
CA VAL A 316 -26.98 4.70 19.37
C VAL A 316 -26.00 4.90 18.22
N GLN A 317 -24.75 5.27 18.52
CA GLN A 317 -23.72 5.46 17.49
C GLN A 317 -22.69 4.34 17.54
N LEU A 318 -22.53 3.64 16.42
CA LEU A 318 -21.51 2.63 16.22
C LEU A 318 -20.32 3.22 15.45
N HIS A 319 -19.14 3.24 16.06
CA HIS A 319 -17.93 3.65 15.39
C HIS A 319 -17.36 2.54 14.52
N VAL A 320 -17.37 2.72 13.20
CA VAL A 320 -16.83 1.73 12.27
C VAL A 320 -15.56 2.28 11.64
N HIS A 321 -14.50 1.47 11.57
CA HIS A 321 -13.18 1.87 11.07
C HIS A 321 -13.06 1.97 9.54
N ALA A 322 -14.19 2.14 8.85
CA ALA A 322 -14.27 2.13 7.40
C ALA A 322 -15.16 3.30 6.92
N ASN A 323 -15.35 3.43 5.61
CA ASN A 323 -16.17 4.51 5.06
C ASN A 323 -17.66 4.23 5.35
N ASN A 324 -18.22 4.91 6.36
CA ASN A 324 -19.57 4.68 6.85
C ASN A 324 -20.66 5.00 5.86
N ALA A 325 -20.46 6.01 5.00
CA ALA A 325 -21.41 6.34 3.95
C ALA A 325 -21.66 5.12 3.06
N ARG A 326 -20.61 4.35 2.74
CA ARG A 326 -20.75 3.11 1.94
C ARG A 326 -21.55 2.04 2.65
N TYR A 327 -21.39 1.89 3.97
CA TYR A 327 -22.20 0.93 4.74
C TYR A 327 -23.66 1.36 4.80
N VAL A 328 -23.94 2.64 5.04
CA VAL A 328 -25.31 3.16 5.08
C VAL A 328 -25.98 3.10 3.71
N ASP A 329 -25.28 3.45 2.63
CA ASP A 329 -25.81 3.35 1.26
C ASP A 329 -26.14 1.91 0.85
N THR A 330 -25.43 0.94 1.43
CA THR A 330 -25.57 -0.48 1.09
C THR A 330 -26.55 -1.20 2.01
N ALA A 331 -26.56 -0.86 3.30
CA ALA A 331 -27.27 -1.56 4.37
C ALA A 331 -28.21 -0.66 5.19
N GLY A 332 -28.49 0.56 4.73
CA GLY A 332 -29.45 1.45 5.35
C GLY A 332 -30.83 0.81 5.45
N GLY A 333 -31.49 0.96 6.59
CA GLY A 333 -32.74 0.30 6.91
C GLY A 333 -32.60 -1.18 7.28
N ALA A 334 -31.41 -1.78 7.23
CA ALA A 334 -31.22 -3.15 7.68
C ALA A 334 -31.48 -3.25 9.18
N GLU A 335 -32.32 -4.22 9.56
CA GLU A 335 -32.57 -4.57 10.96
C GLU A 335 -31.60 -5.66 11.43
N GLY A 336 -31.34 -5.65 12.73
CA GLY A 336 -30.44 -6.59 13.36
C GLY A 336 -30.27 -6.36 14.85
N HIS A 337 -29.19 -6.90 15.37
CA HIS A 337 -28.84 -6.85 16.78
C HIS A 337 -27.48 -6.17 16.93
N LEU A 338 -27.43 -5.13 17.75
CA LEU A 338 -26.19 -4.58 18.28
C LEU A 338 -25.76 -5.47 19.46
N VAL A 339 -24.56 -6.03 19.37
CA VAL A 339 -24.00 -6.99 20.33
C VAL A 339 -22.66 -6.47 20.86
N TRP A 340 -22.50 -6.43 22.18
CA TRP A 340 -21.23 -6.06 22.81
C TRP A 340 -21.01 -6.84 24.11
N VAL A 341 -19.75 -6.92 24.56
CA VAL A 341 -19.44 -7.48 25.88
C VAL A 341 -19.08 -6.33 26.81
N PRO A 342 -19.79 -6.13 27.92
CA PRO A 342 -19.48 -5.08 28.88
C PRO A 342 -18.09 -5.30 29.46
N ASP A 343 -17.35 -4.21 29.70
CA ASP A 343 -16.05 -4.18 30.41
C ASP A 343 -14.88 -4.90 29.70
N ARG A 344 -15.16 -5.69 28.67
CA ARG A 344 -14.16 -6.34 27.83
C ARG A 344 -13.61 -5.34 26.82
N ASN A 345 -12.30 -5.11 26.85
CA ASN A 345 -11.58 -4.11 26.05
C ASN A 345 -11.84 -2.63 26.43
N ARG A 346 -12.34 -2.30 27.64
CA ARG A 346 -12.38 -0.90 28.16
C ARG A 346 -11.03 -0.16 28.11
N HIS A 347 -9.93 -0.91 28.09
CA HIS A 347 -8.58 -0.41 27.90
C HIS A 347 -8.28 -0.15 26.41
N GLY A 348 -8.98 0.83 25.85
CA GLY A 348 -8.67 1.42 24.56
C GLY A 348 -7.19 1.82 24.45
N GLY A 349 -6.65 1.79 23.23
CA GLY A 349 -5.27 2.20 22.97
C GLY A 349 -4.98 3.64 23.47
N ARG A 350 -3.71 3.93 23.75
CA ARG A 350 -3.18 5.13 24.43
C ARG A 350 -3.53 6.50 23.80
N LYS A 351 -4.33 6.57 22.71
CA LYS A 351 -4.61 7.78 21.92
C LYS A 351 -6.04 7.85 21.33
N GLY A 352 -7.07 7.45 22.09
CA GLY A 352 -8.47 7.66 21.67
C GLY A 352 -9.47 7.45 22.82
N PRO A 353 -10.71 7.96 22.70
CA PRO A 353 -11.74 7.75 23.70
C PRO A 353 -11.97 6.25 23.92
N HIS A 354 -12.16 5.84 25.17
CA HIS A 354 -12.38 4.46 25.60
C HIS A 354 -13.56 3.82 24.85
N ARG A 355 -13.32 3.09 23.75
CA ARG A 355 -14.42 2.46 23.01
C ARG A 355 -14.55 0.98 23.38
N THR A 356 -15.77 0.56 23.65
CA THR A 356 -16.09 -0.85 23.90
C THR A 356 -16.38 -1.53 22.57
N GLY A 357 -15.63 -2.60 22.28
CA GLY A 357 -15.79 -3.34 21.03
C GLY A 357 -17.22 -3.87 20.88
N ALA A 358 -17.85 -3.58 19.75
CA ALA A 358 -19.24 -3.93 19.47
C ALA A 358 -19.39 -4.42 18.03
N VAL A 359 -20.46 -5.16 17.77
CA VAL A 359 -20.78 -5.69 16.45
C VAL A 359 -22.27 -5.50 16.19
N PHE A 360 -22.60 -4.97 15.02
CA PHE A 360 -23.96 -5.03 14.50
C PHE A 360 -24.11 -6.28 13.64
N ILE A 361 -25.03 -7.17 14.01
CA ILE A 361 -25.35 -8.41 13.30
C ILE A 361 -26.71 -8.23 12.64
N SER A 362 -26.75 -8.18 11.31
CA SER A 362 -28.00 -8.08 10.57
C SER A 362 -28.76 -9.40 10.57
N ASP A 363 -30.09 -9.32 10.56
CA ASP A 363 -30.96 -10.47 10.35
C ASP A 363 -30.72 -11.18 9.00
N ALA A 364 -30.12 -10.48 8.04
CA ALA A 364 -29.71 -11.06 6.77
C ALA A 364 -28.49 -12.01 6.90
N GLY A 365 -27.86 -12.13 8.08
CA GLY A 365 -26.76 -13.08 8.31
C GLY A 365 -25.36 -12.53 8.03
N TRP A 366 -25.21 -11.21 7.92
CA TRP A 366 -23.91 -10.53 7.90
C TRP A 366 -23.70 -9.66 9.13
N PHE A 367 -22.46 -9.24 9.39
CA PHE A 367 -22.14 -8.37 10.51
C PHE A 367 -21.14 -7.26 10.15
N ILE A 368 -21.22 -6.14 10.89
CA ILE A 368 -20.32 -4.99 10.83
C ILE A 368 -19.69 -4.79 12.21
N PRO A 369 -18.37 -4.97 12.35
CA PRO A 369 -17.68 -4.67 13.61
C PRO A 369 -17.39 -3.19 13.75
N GLY A 370 -17.45 -2.71 14.98
CA GLY A 370 -17.17 -1.34 15.37
C GLY A 370 -16.87 -1.20 16.86
N GLY A 371 -17.03 0.01 17.37
CA GLY A 371 -16.92 0.32 18.79
C GLY A 371 -18.01 1.26 19.26
N LEU A 372 -18.48 1.09 20.48
CA LEU A 372 -19.39 1.99 21.16
C LEU A 372 -18.59 2.97 22.01
N ALA A 373 -18.94 4.26 21.94
CA ALA A 373 -18.38 5.24 22.88
C ALA A 373 -18.98 5.03 24.29
N PRO A 374 -18.28 5.41 25.37
CA PRO A 374 -18.76 5.18 26.75
C PRO A 374 -20.14 5.76 27.02
N GLU A 375 -20.40 6.96 26.49
CA GLU A 375 -21.66 7.69 26.60
C GLU A 375 -22.88 6.89 26.06
N TYR A 376 -22.66 6.14 24.97
CA TYR A 376 -23.68 5.27 24.41
C TYR A 376 -23.67 3.88 25.05
N GLU A 377 -22.52 3.41 25.55
CA GLU A 377 -22.44 2.11 26.23
C GLU A 377 -23.25 2.11 27.52
N GLU A 378 -23.14 3.15 28.37
CA GLU A 378 -23.89 3.23 29.63
C GLU A 378 -25.41 3.29 29.37
N SER A 379 -25.80 4.12 28.40
CA SER A 379 -27.20 4.25 27.97
C SER A 379 -27.74 2.96 27.36
N ALA A 380 -26.93 2.25 26.56
CA ALA A 380 -27.31 0.97 25.97
C ALA A 380 -27.33 -0.16 27.01
N ARG A 381 -26.41 -0.17 27.98
CA ARG A 381 -26.31 -1.16 29.05
C ARG A 381 -27.55 -1.16 29.94
N ALA A 382 -28.05 0.01 30.32
CA ALA A 382 -29.28 0.14 31.10
C ALA A 382 -30.52 -0.41 30.38
N ARG A 383 -30.44 -0.63 29.07
CA ARG A 383 -31.55 -0.95 28.18
C ARG A 383 -31.36 -2.25 27.40
N ALA A 384 -30.28 -2.99 27.67
CA ALA A 384 -29.89 -4.19 26.93
C ALA A 384 -30.61 -5.44 27.44
N ASP A 385 -31.14 -6.23 26.51
CA ASP A 385 -31.65 -7.57 26.83
C ASP A 385 -30.47 -8.54 26.99
N HIS A 386 -30.46 -9.28 28.09
CA HIS A 386 -29.41 -10.27 28.38
C HIS A 386 -29.71 -11.65 27.79
N GLN A 387 -30.81 -11.79 27.02
CA GLN A 387 -31.42 -13.08 26.73
C GLN A 387 -31.72 -13.34 25.25
N ALA A 388 -31.04 -12.68 24.30
CA ALA A 388 -31.19 -13.12 22.91
C ALA A 388 -30.59 -14.53 22.77
N PRO A 389 -31.38 -15.55 22.38
CA PRO A 389 -30.89 -16.91 22.31
C PRO A 389 -29.80 -16.98 21.25
N VAL A 390 -28.60 -17.41 21.65
CA VAL A 390 -27.56 -17.78 20.69
C VAL A 390 -27.98 -19.12 20.08
N GLY A 391 -28.18 -19.16 18.76
CA GLY A 391 -28.49 -20.39 18.04
C GLY A 391 -27.37 -21.42 18.22
N SER A 392 -27.58 -22.68 17.83
CA SER A 392 -26.56 -23.73 17.99
C SER A 392 -25.63 -23.91 16.78
N THR A 393 -26.04 -23.42 15.60
CA THR A 393 -25.35 -23.69 14.32
C THR A 393 -25.16 -22.45 13.42
N GLY A 394 -25.72 -21.29 13.80
CA GLY A 394 -25.68 -20.09 12.95
C GLY A 394 -24.26 -19.53 12.76
N GLU A 395 -23.91 -19.18 11.52
CA GLU A 395 -22.72 -18.40 11.19
C GLU A 395 -23.13 -17.08 10.53
N SER A 396 -22.55 -15.97 10.98
CA SER A 396 -22.67 -14.68 10.30
C SER A 396 -21.35 -14.30 9.64
N ARG A 397 -21.43 -13.68 8.46
CA ARG A 397 -20.27 -13.31 7.66
C ARG A 397 -19.97 -11.83 7.77
N LEU A 398 -18.68 -11.50 7.79
CA LEU A 398 -18.26 -10.11 7.73
C LEU A 398 -18.76 -9.45 6.43
N LEU A 399 -19.44 -8.32 6.55
CA LEU A 399 -19.74 -7.45 5.42
C LEU A 399 -18.48 -6.67 5.00
N ASP A 400 -17.61 -7.31 4.21
CA ASP A 400 -16.36 -6.71 3.72
C ASP A 400 -16.56 -5.97 2.40
N LEU A 401 -16.98 -4.70 2.47
CA LEU A 401 -17.15 -3.85 1.29
C LEU A 401 -15.83 -3.57 0.53
N ASN A 402 -14.68 -3.77 1.17
CA ASN A 402 -13.38 -3.61 0.54
C ASN A 402 -12.92 -4.88 -0.21
N GLY A 403 -13.58 -6.02 0.01
CA GLY A 403 -13.26 -7.28 -0.66
C GLY A 403 -13.38 -7.22 -2.18
N GLY A 404 -14.28 -6.36 -2.70
CA GLY A 404 -14.49 -6.15 -4.14
C GLY A 404 -13.69 -5.01 -4.77
N TRP A 405 -12.56 -4.59 -4.16
CA TRP A 405 -11.84 -3.37 -4.56
C TRP A 405 -11.46 -3.31 -6.05
N ILE A 406 -11.13 -4.45 -6.69
CA ILE A 406 -10.79 -4.48 -8.13
C ILE A 406 -11.94 -3.92 -8.98
N LEU A 407 -13.17 -4.25 -8.59
CA LEU A 407 -14.39 -3.84 -9.28
C LEU A 407 -14.85 -2.44 -8.86
N SER A 408 -14.64 -2.03 -7.61
CA SER A 408 -15.14 -0.76 -7.06
C SER A 408 -14.18 0.43 -7.16
N ILE A 409 -12.88 0.22 -7.44
CA ILE A 409 -11.92 1.30 -7.72
C ILE A 409 -12.41 2.17 -8.90
N PRO A 410 -11.96 3.42 -9.13
CA PRO A 410 -12.24 4.14 -10.39
C PRO A 410 -11.42 3.63 -11.59
N ASN A 411 -11.98 3.62 -12.81
CA ASN A 411 -11.28 3.13 -14.02
C ASN A 411 -9.94 3.84 -14.27
N ARG A 412 -9.95 5.17 -14.06
CA ARG A 412 -8.77 6.00 -14.22
C ARG A 412 -7.67 5.62 -13.20
N LEU A 413 -8.03 5.29 -11.95
CA LEU A 413 -7.06 4.79 -10.96
C LEU A 413 -6.45 3.47 -11.40
N MET A 414 -7.25 2.54 -11.93
CA MET A 414 -6.74 1.27 -12.44
C MET A 414 -5.75 1.46 -13.60
N ASN A 415 -6.02 2.41 -14.51
CA ASN A 415 -5.08 2.73 -15.59
C ASN A 415 -3.79 3.38 -15.06
N VAL A 416 -3.87 4.24 -14.04
CA VAL A 416 -2.69 4.84 -13.39
C VAL A 416 -1.86 3.77 -12.69
N LEU A 417 -2.49 2.82 -11.99
CA LEU A 417 -1.78 1.69 -11.37
C LEU A 417 -1.10 0.80 -12.41
N LEU A 418 -1.76 0.52 -13.54
CA LEU A 418 -1.16 -0.22 -14.64
C LEU A 418 0.05 0.53 -15.22
N LEU A 419 -0.09 1.82 -15.52
CA LEU A 419 1.01 2.65 -16.02
C LEU A 419 2.16 2.70 -15.02
N TRP A 420 1.87 2.84 -13.73
CA TRP A 420 2.86 2.81 -12.67
C TRP A 420 3.62 1.47 -12.65
N THR A 421 2.93 0.33 -12.77
CA THR A 421 3.62 -0.97 -12.85
C THR A 421 4.49 -1.10 -14.10
N LEU A 422 4.07 -0.54 -15.25
CA LEU A 422 4.89 -0.50 -16.45
C LEU A 422 6.14 0.38 -16.26
N CYS A 423 6.02 1.50 -15.54
CA CYS A 423 7.18 2.31 -15.15
C CYS A 423 8.14 1.52 -14.26
N VAL A 424 7.65 0.75 -13.27
CA VAL A 424 8.49 -0.12 -12.43
C VAL A 424 9.20 -1.18 -13.26
N VAL A 425 8.52 -1.83 -14.22
CA VAL A 425 9.14 -2.77 -15.15
C VAL A 425 10.21 -2.11 -15.98
N ALA A 426 9.92 -0.95 -16.58
CA ALA A 426 10.89 -0.20 -17.37
C ALA A 426 12.14 0.15 -16.54
N LEU A 427 11.95 0.62 -15.31
CA LEU A 427 13.04 0.92 -14.38
C LEU A 427 13.79 -0.33 -13.93
N ALA A 428 13.16 -1.51 -13.88
CA ALA A 428 13.84 -2.76 -13.58
C ALA A 428 14.76 -3.24 -14.73
N LEU A 429 14.56 -2.75 -15.96
CA LEU A 429 15.38 -3.16 -17.11
C LEU A 429 16.83 -2.64 -17.00
N PRO A 430 17.82 -3.43 -17.44
CA PRO A 430 19.24 -3.07 -17.41
C PRO A 430 19.63 -2.12 -18.56
N VAL A 431 18.87 -1.04 -18.79
CA VAL A 431 19.16 -0.07 -19.86
C VAL A 431 20.17 0.97 -19.35
N PRO A 432 21.31 1.16 -20.04
CA PRO A 432 22.36 2.08 -19.63
C PRO A 432 21.96 3.53 -19.95
N SER A 433 21.37 4.24 -18.98
CA SER A 433 21.34 5.71 -18.92
C SER A 433 20.65 6.18 -17.65
N ALA A 434 21.31 7.06 -16.90
CA ALA A 434 20.81 7.51 -15.59
C ALA A 434 19.68 8.55 -15.69
N ALA A 435 19.70 9.43 -16.70
CA ALA A 435 18.82 10.60 -16.75
C ALA A 435 17.32 10.25 -16.90
N TRP A 436 16.96 9.33 -17.80
CA TRP A 436 15.56 8.97 -18.00
C TRP A 436 15.00 8.15 -16.82
N ARG A 437 15.83 7.35 -16.14
CA ARG A 437 15.42 6.54 -14.99
C ARG A 437 14.94 7.42 -13.85
N LEU A 438 15.70 8.47 -13.54
CA LEU A 438 15.31 9.43 -12.51
C LEU A 438 14.01 10.14 -12.92
N ALA A 439 13.91 10.61 -14.16
CA ALA A 439 12.72 11.28 -14.67
C ALA A 439 11.47 10.38 -14.61
N VAL A 440 11.57 9.11 -15.01
CA VAL A 440 10.48 8.13 -14.95
C VAL A 440 10.12 7.77 -13.51
N GLY A 441 11.11 7.60 -12.63
CA GLY A 441 10.90 7.36 -11.20
C GLY A 441 10.11 8.50 -10.54
N ILE A 442 10.50 9.75 -10.79
CA ILE A 442 9.81 10.94 -10.29
C ILE A 442 8.41 11.05 -10.92
N ALA A 443 8.30 10.98 -12.25
CA ALA A 443 7.03 11.12 -12.95
C ALA A 443 6.01 10.06 -12.54
N GLY A 444 6.43 8.80 -12.39
CA GLY A 444 5.56 7.71 -11.92
C GLY A 444 5.07 7.93 -10.50
N THR A 445 5.95 8.40 -9.60
CA THR A 445 5.62 8.71 -8.21
C THR A 445 4.63 9.87 -8.09
N VAL A 446 4.94 10.99 -8.76
CA VAL A 446 4.11 12.21 -8.74
C VAL A 446 2.75 11.93 -9.35
N SER A 447 2.71 11.20 -10.47
CA SER A 447 1.45 10.84 -11.13
C SER A 447 0.54 10.01 -10.21
N LEU A 448 1.11 9.04 -9.48
CA LEU A 448 0.35 8.24 -8.51
C LEU A 448 -0.15 9.08 -7.33
N LEU A 449 0.69 9.98 -6.79
CA LEU A 449 0.34 10.85 -5.66
C LEU A 449 -0.74 11.87 -6.03
N VAL A 450 -0.57 12.59 -7.15
CA VAL A 450 -1.53 13.58 -7.65
C VAL A 450 -2.88 12.90 -7.91
N TYR A 451 -2.85 11.74 -8.56
CA TYR A 451 -4.07 11.02 -8.87
C TYR A 451 -4.74 10.43 -7.61
N GLY A 452 -3.95 9.91 -6.67
CA GLY A 452 -4.45 9.45 -5.37
C GLY A 452 -5.12 10.58 -4.58
N LEU A 453 -4.50 11.76 -4.54
CA LEU A 453 -5.07 12.96 -3.92
C LEU A 453 -6.35 13.39 -4.63
N TYR A 454 -6.38 13.40 -5.96
CA TYR A 454 -7.58 13.69 -6.74
C TYR A 454 -8.73 12.72 -6.41
N VAL A 455 -8.45 11.43 -6.29
CA VAL A 455 -9.46 10.43 -5.91
C VAL A 455 -9.96 10.66 -4.47
N ALA A 456 -9.06 10.98 -3.53
CA ALA A 456 -9.46 11.27 -2.15
C ALA A 456 -10.39 12.50 -2.08
N VAL A 457 -9.98 13.62 -2.71
CA VAL A 457 -10.75 14.87 -2.72
C VAL A 457 -12.09 14.71 -3.45
N SER A 458 -12.12 14.01 -4.59
CA SER A 458 -13.37 13.78 -5.33
C SER A 458 -14.36 12.91 -4.56
N GLN A 459 -13.89 11.95 -3.76
CA GLN A 459 -14.76 11.15 -2.88
C GLN A 459 -15.34 12.00 -1.75
N ASP A 460 -14.55 12.88 -1.13
CA ASP A 460 -15.03 13.78 -0.07
C ASP A 460 -16.09 14.75 -0.61
N THR A 461 -15.88 15.27 -1.82
CA THR A 461 -16.82 16.21 -2.46
C THR A 461 -18.15 15.53 -2.81
N ALA A 462 -18.10 14.27 -3.26
CA ALA A 462 -19.31 13.48 -3.55
C ALA A 462 -20.11 13.19 -2.27
N ALA A 463 -19.43 12.82 -1.18
CA ALA A 463 -20.06 12.56 0.12
C ALA A 463 -20.74 13.82 0.70
N GLN A 464 -20.11 15.00 0.54
CA GLN A 464 -20.70 16.27 0.95
C GLN A 464 -21.99 16.62 0.19
N ARG A 465 -22.04 16.38 -1.13
CA ARG A 465 -23.23 16.68 -1.95
C ARG A 465 -24.43 15.81 -1.57
N GLN A 466 -24.22 14.53 -1.28
CA GLN A 466 -25.29 13.62 -0.86
C GLN A 466 -25.84 13.97 0.54
N SER A 467 -24.97 14.42 1.45
CA SER A 467 -25.39 14.86 2.78
C SER A 467 -26.32 16.09 2.73
N GLY A 468 -26.04 17.04 1.83
CA GLY A 468 -26.88 18.23 1.65
C GLY A 468 -28.27 17.94 1.08
N SER A 469 -28.43 16.89 0.27
CA SER A 469 -29.74 16.52 -0.29
C SER A 469 -30.66 15.83 0.72
N SER A 470 -30.10 15.06 1.66
CA SER A 470 -30.93 14.33 2.65
C SER A 470 -31.48 15.23 3.76
N GLN A 471 -30.80 16.33 4.11
CA GLN A 471 -31.33 17.32 5.07
C GLN A 471 -32.49 18.14 4.49
N GLY A 472 -32.54 18.36 3.18
CA GLY A 472 -33.63 19.10 2.53
C GLY A 472 -34.97 18.35 2.49
N ALA A 473 -34.97 17.03 2.74
CA ALA A 473 -36.17 16.20 2.69
C ALA A 473 -36.87 16.02 4.05
N ILE A 474 -36.23 16.38 5.16
CA ILE A 474 -36.78 16.20 6.52
C ILE A 474 -37.32 17.52 7.10
N GLY A 475 -36.96 18.66 6.50
CA GLY A 475 -37.37 20.01 6.94
C GLY A 475 -38.58 20.58 6.19
N SER A 476 -39.67 19.82 6.02
CA SER A 476 -40.93 20.38 5.53
C SER A 476 -42.12 19.45 5.81
N ALA A 477 -42.50 19.35 7.08
CA ALA A 477 -43.88 19.07 7.46
C ALA A 477 -44.31 20.15 8.48
N PRO A 478 -45.44 20.86 8.24
CA PRO A 478 -45.97 21.86 9.17
C PRO A 478 -46.49 21.25 10.47
#